data_AF-A0A9D1DRN1-F1
#
_entry.id   AF-A0A9D1DRN1-F1
#
_cell.length_a   1.000
_cell.length_b   1.000
_cell.length_c   1.000
_cell.angle_alpha   90.00
_cell.angle_beta   90.00
_cell.angle_gamma   90.00
#
_symmetry.space_group_name_H-M   'P 1'
#
loop_
_entity.id
_entity.type
_entity.pdbx_description
1 polymer ?
#
loop_
_entity_poly.entity_id
_entity_poly.type
_entity_poly.pdbx_seq_one_letter_code
_entity_poly.pdbx_strand_id
1 'polypeptide(L)'
;DNGIITHFLGYFGYPQQSMLNDAGNFVPIYVLSSIWQEVGWGSIIYLAALTSIDQELYEAAAIDGANRFHKIFNITLPCILPTIVIMFIMNVGKLMSLGAEKVILLYNPAIYETADIISSYVYRRGIIGTDWSFSAAVGLFNSVVNFILVLSVNALSRKINETSLW
;
A
#
# COMPACT_ATOMS: atom_id res chain seq x y z
N ASP A 1 -3.07 -2.82 28.80
CA ASP A 1 -4.28 -3.16 29.60
C ASP A 1 -5.50 -2.32 29.28
N ASN A 2 -5.39 -1.06 28.83
CA ASN A 2 -6.57 -0.20 28.51
C ASN A 2 -6.75 0.09 27.00
N GLY A 3 -6.83 -0.94 26.16
CA GLY A 3 -7.16 -0.77 24.74
C GLY A 3 -8.67 -0.80 24.50
N ILE A 4 -9.24 0.23 23.86
CA ILE A 4 -10.67 0.27 23.48
C ILE A 4 -11.01 -0.93 22.59
N ILE A 5 -10.13 -1.27 21.64
CA ILE A 5 -10.30 -2.39 20.71
C ILE A 5 -10.26 -3.73 21.45
N THR A 6 -9.28 -3.94 22.34
CA THR A 6 -9.17 -5.18 23.13
C THR A 6 -10.34 -5.35 24.09
N HIS A 7 -10.86 -4.25 24.65
CA HIS A 7 -12.04 -4.27 25.49
C HIS A 7 -13.31 -4.61 24.69
N PHE A 8 -13.44 -4.07 23.48
CA PHE A 8 -14.56 -4.39 22.61
C PHE A 8 -14.55 -5.87 22.19
N LEU A 9 -13.39 -6.39 21.79
CA LEU A 9 -13.19 -7.80 21.45
C LEU A 9 -13.41 -8.74 22.64
N GLY A 10 -13.14 -8.27 23.86
CA GLY A 10 -13.43 -8.99 25.11
C GLY A 10 -14.91 -9.35 25.27
N TYR A 11 -15.84 -8.50 24.79
CA TYR A 11 -17.28 -8.83 24.80
C TYR A 11 -17.64 -10.02 23.89
N PHE A 12 -16.78 -10.33 22.92
CA PHE A 12 -16.93 -11.47 22.00
C PHE A 12 -16.09 -12.70 22.43
N GLY A 13 -15.53 -12.68 23.65
CA GLY A 13 -14.79 -13.81 24.22
C GLY A 13 -13.31 -13.89 23.84
N TYR A 14 -12.74 -12.86 23.22
CA TYR A 14 -11.30 -12.79 22.98
C TYR A 14 -10.53 -12.39 24.25
N PRO A 15 -9.35 -12.98 24.51
CA PRO A 15 -8.53 -12.61 25.66
C PRO A 15 -8.10 -11.15 25.57
N GLN A 16 -8.33 -10.41 26.65
CA GLN A 16 -8.04 -8.98 26.75
C GLN A 16 -6.55 -8.75 27.02
N GLN A 17 -5.72 -9.14 26.06
CA GLN A 17 -4.26 -9.02 26.10
C GLN A 17 -3.74 -8.03 25.05
N SER A 18 -2.49 -7.60 25.19
CA SER A 18 -1.83 -6.77 24.17
C SER A 18 -1.80 -7.51 22.83
N MET A 19 -2.54 -7.03 21.83
CA MET A 19 -2.54 -7.63 20.50
C MET A 19 -1.17 -7.52 19.82
N LEU A 20 -0.35 -6.53 20.20
CA LEU A 20 1.02 -6.34 19.71
C LEU A 20 2.04 -7.33 20.33
N ASN A 21 1.63 -8.16 21.28
CA ASN A 21 2.48 -9.21 21.83
C ASN A 21 2.29 -10.56 21.14
N ASP A 22 1.33 -10.65 20.22
CA ASP A 22 1.04 -11.85 19.44
C ASP A 22 1.49 -11.61 17.99
N ALA A 23 2.46 -12.43 17.56
CA ALA A 23 3.07 -12.37 16.24
C ALA A 23 2.03 -12.50 15.11
N GLY A 24 0.98 -13.30 15.32
CA GLY A 24 -0.09 -13.51 14.34
C GLY A 24 -0.94 -12.26 14.06
N ASN A 25 -1.02 -11.33 15.02
CA ASN A 25 -1.83 -10.12 14.88
C ASN A 25 -1.08 -8.96 14.24
N PHE A 26 0.26 -9.04 14.13
CA PHE A 26 1.06 -7.95 13.60
C PHE A 26 0.68 -7.59 12.16
N VAL A 27 0.62 -8.58 11.26
CA VAL A 27 0.33 -8.33 9.83
C VAL A 27 -1.07 -7.74 9.63
N PRO A 28 -2.16 -8.28 10.20
CA PRO A 28 -3.48 -7.66 10.10
C PRO A 28 -3.52 -6.22 10.64
N ILE A 29 -2.91 -5.96 11.81
CA ILE A 29 -2.87 -4.61 12.39
C ILE A 29 -2.10 -3.65 11.48
N TYR A 30 -0.94 -4.09 10.98
CA TYR A 30 -0.12 -3.31 10.07
C TYR A 30 -0.89 -2.97 8.78
N VAL A 31 -1.51 -3.96 8.14
CA VAL A 31 -2.24 -3.77 6.87
C VAL A 31 -3.46 -2.88 7.07
N LEU A 32 -4.32 -3.15 8.07
CA LEU A 32 -5.53 -2.37 8.29
C LEU A 32 -5.23 -0.92 8.67
N SER A 33 -4.25 -0.70 9.54
CA SER A 33 -3.84 0.67 9.90
C SER A 33 -3.22 1.42 8.72
N SER A 34 -2.57 0.70 7.79
CA SER A 34 -1.98 1.31 6.59
C SER A 34 -3.06 1.66 5.58
N ILE A 35 -4.03 0.77 5.35
CA ILE A 35 -5.21 1.07 4.54
C ILE A 35 -5.96 2.28 5.11
N TRP A 36 -6.20 2.32 6.43
CA TRP A 36 -6.89 3.44 7.07
C TRP A 36 -6.15 4.78 6.88
N GLN A 37 -4.82 4.77 6.96
CA GLN A 37 -3.99 5.96 6.77
C GLN A 37 -3.95 6.41 5.30
N GLU A 38 -3.86 5.47 4.36
CA GLU A 38 -3.62 5.76 2.94
C GLU A 38 -4.90 5.95 2.12
N VAL A 39 -6.03 5.37 2.56
CA VAL A 39 -7.29 5.39 1.80
C VAL A 39 -7.78 6.81 1.51
N GLY A 40 -7.53 7.75 2.43
CA GLY A 40 -7.91 9.16 2.25
C GLY A 40 -7.24 9.78 1.03
N TRP A 41 -5.91 9.70 0.96
CA TRP A 41 -5.15 10.24 -0.16
C TRP A 41 -5.42 9.49 -1.47
N GLY A 42 -5.45 8.15 -1.43
CA GLY A 42 -5.72 7.33 -2.62
C GLY A 42 -7.09 7.65 -3.23
N SER A 43 -8.12 7.85 -2.40
CA SER A 43 -9.48 8.14 -2.87
C SER A 43 -9.57 9.49 -3.57
N ILE A 44 -8.83 10.51 -3.13
CA ILE A 44 -8.83 11.84 -3.78
C ILE A 44 -8.39 11.73 -5.23
N ILE A 45 -7.31 10.99 -5.49
CA ILE A 45 -6.75 10.86 -6.84
C ILE A 45 -7.70 10.08 -7.75
N TYR A 46 -8.30 8.99 -7.25
CA TYR A 46 -9.28 8.24 -8.03
C TYR A 46 -10.57 9.04 -8.26
N LEU A 47 -11.03 9.82 -7.29
CA LEU A 47 -12.19 10.70 -7.47
C LEU A 47 -11.92 11.77 -8.53
N ALA A 48 -10.73 12.39 -8.53
CA ALA A 48 -10.35 13.36 -9.55
C ALA A 48 -10.38 12.74 -10.96
N ALA A 49 -9.86 11.52 -11.13
CA ALA A 49 -9.92 10.80 -12.40
C ALA A 49 -11.36 10.42 -12.81
N LEU A 50 -12.23 10.10 -11.85
CA LEU A 50 -13.64 9.84 -12.12
C LEU A 50 -14.37 11.09 -12.62
N THR A 51 -14.03 12.27 -12.11
CA THR A 51 -14.66 13.53 -12.54
C THR A 51 -14.30 13.96 -13.96
N SER A 52 -13.23 13.40 -14.54
CA SER A 52 -12.86 13.66 -15.94
C SER A 52 -13.57 12.75 -16.94
N ILE A 53 -14.38 11.79 -16.49
CA ILE A 53 -15.14 10.91 -17.39
C ILE A 53 -16.35 11.66 -17.93
N ASP A 54 -16.57 11.58 -19.24
CA ASP A 54 -17.75 12.14 -19.89
C ASP A 54 -19.04 11.46 -19.39
N GLN A 55 -20.00 12.28 -18.98
CA GLN A 55 -21.30 11.83 -18.48
C GLN A 55 -22.15 11.20 -19.59
N GLU A 56 -21.96 11.60 -20.85
CA GLU A 56 -22.70 11.05 -22.00
C GLU A 56 -22.51 9.53 -22.13
N LEU A 57 -21.33 9.01 -21.77
CA LEU A 57 -21.06 7.55 -21.76
C LEU A 57 -21.97 6.81 -20.79
N TYR A 58 -22.23 7.38 -19.61
CA TYR A 58 -23.08 6.77 -18.58
C TYR A 58 -24.57 6.85 -18.92
N GLU A 59 -24.97 7.92 -19.62
CA GLU A 59 -26.33 8.15 -20.09
C GLU A 59 -26.67 7.24 -21.26
N ALA A 60 -25.80 7.17 -22.27
CA ALA A 60 -25.93 6.23 -23.39
C ALA A 60 -26.05 4.78 -22.90
N ALA A 61 -25.15 4.36 -22.00
CA ALA A 61 -25.26 3.03 -21.41
C ALA A 61 -26.51 2.84 -20.54
N ALA A 62 -27.09 3.89 -19.97
CA ALA A 62 -28.37 3.79 -19.27
C ALA A 62 -29.53 3.52 -20.24
N ILE A 63 -29.52 4.19 -21.41
CA ILE A 63 -30.50 4.01 -22.47
C ILE A 63 -30.43 2.57 -23.01
N ASP A 64 -29.22 2.02 -23.13
CA ASP A 64 -28.98 0.62 -23.53
C ASP A 64 -29.29 -0.41 -22.43
N GLY A 65 -29.77 0.02 -21.26
CA GLY A 65 -30.18 -0.86 -20.16
C GLY A 65 -29.04 -1.39 -19.29
N ALA A 66 -27.83 -0.81 -19.36
CA ALA A 66 -26.69 -1.25 -18.56
C ALA A 66 -26.91 -0.96 -17.07
N ASN A 67 -26.78 -2.00 -16.23
CA ASN A 67 -26.83 -1.87 -14.78
C ASN A 67 -25.55 -1.23 -14.21
N ARG A 68 -25.54 -0.88 -12.91
CA ARG A 68 -24.39 -0.21 -12.27
C ARG A 68 -23.06 -0.97 -12.42
N PHE A 69 -23.07 -2.29 -12.29
CA PHE A 69 -21.85 -3.10 -12.44
C PHE A 69 -21.34 -3.07 -13.88
N HIS A 70 -22.22 -3.12 -14.88
CA HIS A 70 -21.82 -3.00 -16.28
C HIS A 70 -21.16 -1.64 -16.55
N LYS A 71 -21.68 -0.56 -15.97
CA LYS A 71 -21.06 0.77 -16.11
C LYS A 71 -19.68 0.82 -15.44
N ILE A 72 -19.52 0.20 -14.27
CA ILE A 72 -18.23 0.13 -13.58
C ILE A 72 -17.18 -0.60 -14.43
N PHE A 73 -17.49 -1.80 -14.93
CA PHE A 73 -16.51 -2.61 -15.64
C PHE A 73 -16.25 -2.15 -17.08
N ASN A 74 -17.25 -1.61 -17.77
CA ASN A 74 -17.13 -1.28 -19.19
C ASN A 74 -16.88 0.21 -19.46
N ILE A 75 -17.14 1.11 -18.50
CA ILE A 75 -16.93 2.56 -18.65
C ILE A 75 -15.93 3.04 -17.61
N THR A 76 -16.27 2.92 -16.33
CA THR A 76 -15.49 3.52 -15.25
C THR A 76 -14.07 2.98 -15.21
N LEU A 77 -13.91 1.66 -15.12
CA LEU A 77 -12.61 1.00 -14.95
C LEU A 77 -11.68 1.21 -16.16
N PRO A 78 -12.13 1.07 -17.43
CA PRO A 78 -11.30 1.38 -18.59
C PRO A 78 -10.90 2.85 -18.66
N CYS A 79 -11.81 3.79 -18.35
CA CYS A 79 -11.52 5.22 -18.41
C CYS A 79 -10.47 5.67 -17.37
N ILE A 80 -10.52 5.14 -16.14
CA ILE A 80 -9.53 5.50 -15.09
C ILE A 80 -8.30 4.58 -15.08
N LEU A 81 -8.23 3.59 -15.97
CA LEU A 81 -7.11 2.65 -16.06
C LEU A 81 -5.75 3.36 -16.16
N PRO A 82 -5.57 4.43 -16.96
CA PRO A 82 -4.33 5.19 -17.00
C PRO A 82 -3.89 5.68 -15.61
N THR A 83 -4.83 6.21 -14.83
CA THR A 83 -4.58 6.70 -13.47
C THR A 83 -4.23 5.56 -12.52
N ILE A 84 -4.94 4.43 -12.58
CA ILE A 84 -4.63 3.23 -11.78
C ILE A 84 -3.20 2.78 -12.05
N VAL A 85 -2.81 2.74 -13.32
CA VAL A 85 -1.48 2.25 -13.72
C VAL A 85 -0.37 3.21 -13.27
N ILE A 86 -0.55 4.52 -13.41
CA ILE A 86 0.39 5.52 -12.89
C ILE A 86 0.56 5.37 -11.38
N MET A 87 -0.56 5.28 -10.65
CA MET A 87 -0.56 5.09 -9.19
C MET A 87 0.11 3.78 -8.79
N PHE A 88 -0.10 2.71 -9.57
CA PHE A 88 0.56 1.43 -9.38
C PHE A 88 2.08 1.54 -9.55
N ILE A 89 2.57 2.19 -10.62
CA ILE A 89 4.01 2.38 -10.84
C ILE A 89 4.62 3.18 -9.67
N MET A 90 3.96 4.25 -9.24
CA MET A 90 4.42 5.07 -8.11
C MET A 90 4.47 4.28 -6.79
N ASN A 91 3.50 3.38 -6.54
CA ASN A 91 3.49 2.55 -5.35
C ASN A 91 4.54 1.44 -5.41
N VAL A 92 4.76 0.83 -6.57
CA VAL A 92 5.82 -0.18 -6.76
C VAL A 92 7.20 0.39 -6.43
N GLY A 93 7.48 1.63 -6.85
CA GLY A 93 8.75 2.30 -6.54
C GLY A 93 9.00 2.51 -5.04
N LYS A 94 7.98 2.41 -4.20
CA LYS A 94 8.08 2.54 -2.74
C LYS A 94 8.21 1.19 -2.01
N LEU A 95 7.98 0.06 -2.68
CA LEU A 95 7.89 -1.27 -2.03
C LEU A 95 9.10 -1.63 -1.18
N MET A 96 10.34 -1.36 -1.64
CA MET A 96 11.55 -1.71 -0.87
C MET A 96 11.77 -0.83 0.37
N SER A 97 11.10 0.32 0.46
CA SER A 97 11.22 1.27 1.57
C SER A 97 9.95 1.38 2.43
N LEU A 98 8.85 0.78 1.99
CA LEU A 98 7.57 0.86 2.68
C LEU A 98 7.63 0.16 4.04
N GLY A 99 6.98 0.77 5.02
CA GLY A 99 6.72 0.15 6.32
C GLY A 99 7.80 0.31 7.36
N ALA A 100 9.02 0.75 7.04
CA ALA A 100 10.12 0.85 8.01
C ALA A 100 9.71 1.63 9.27
N GLU A 101 9.13 2.83 9.10
CA GLU A 101 8.71 3.68 10.21
C GLU A 101 7.64 3.01 11.08
N LYS A 102 6.57 2.51 10.47
CA LYS A 102 5.47 1.86 11.21
C LYS A 102 5.92 0.55 11.88
N VAL A 103 6.75 -0.25 11.20
CA VAL A 103 7.34 -1.46 11.78
C VAL A 103 8.19 -1.11 12.99
N ILE A 104 9.11 -0.14 12.88
CA ILE A 104 9.99 0.28 13.99
C ILE A 104 9.18 0.83 15.17
N LEU A 105 8.02 1.45 14.93
CA LEU A 105 7.15 1.96 15.99
C LEU A 105 6.30 0.88 16.67
N LEU A 106 5.92 -0.18 15.96
CA LEU A 106 5.01 -1.20 16.45
C LEU A 106 5.71 -2.48 16.94
N TYR A 107 6.90 -2.77 16.43
CA TYR A 107 7.63 -4.00 16.78
C TYR A 107 8.11 -4.01 18.23
N ASN A 108 8.25 -5.20 18.79
CA ASN A 108 8.84 -5.42 20.12
C ASN A 108 9.48 -6.82 20.14
N PRO A 109 10.31 -7.16 21.15
CA PRO A 109 11.01 -8.43 21.17
C PRO A 109 10.11 -9.68 21.03
N ALA A 110 8.84 -9.61 21.45
CA ALA A 110 7.92 -10.74 21.35
C ALA A 110 7.41 -10.99 19.92
N ILE A 111 7.49 -10.00 19.03
CA ILE A 111 6.99 -10.11 17.64
C ILE A 111 8.09 -9.88 16.60
N TYR A 112 9.37 -9.87 16.99
CA TYR A 112 10.49 -9.68 16.05
C TYR A 112 10.52 -10.73 14.94
N GLU A 113 10.14 -11.97 15.23
CA GLU A 113 10.10 -13.05 14.24
C GLU A 113 9.20 -12.77 13.04
N THR A 114 8.09 -12.04 13.24
CA THR A 114 7.12 -11.70 12.18
C THR A 114 7.18 -10.24 11.75
N ALA A 115 7.63 -9.36 12.64
CA ALA A 115 7.61 -7.92 12.41
C ALA A 115 8.89 -7.39 11.74
N ASP A 116 10.03 -8.07 11.90
CA ASP A 116 11.29 -7.57 11.35
C ASP A 116 11.36 -7.74 9.83
N ILE A 117 11.58 -6.62 9.14
CA ILE A 117 11.77 -6.54 7.69
C ILE A 117 13.17 -6.02 7.38
N ILE A 118 13.60 -6.13 6.11
CA ILE A 118 14.92 -5.68 5.66
C ILE A 118 15.19 -4.22 6.12
N SER A 119 14.19 -3.34 5.97
CA SER A 119 14.33 -1.93 6.30
C SER A 119 14.49 -1.66 7.80
N SER A 120 13.80 -2.40 8.67
CA SER A 120 13.97 -2.29 10.14
C SER A 120 15.29 -2.91 10.60
N TYR A 121 15.74 -3.98 9.96
CA TYR A 121 17.05 -4.57 10.22
C TYR A 121 18.19 -3.60 9.85
N VAL A 122 18.12 -2.97 8.68
CA VAL A 122 19.09 -1.95 8.23
C VAL A 122 19.12 -0.76 9.18
N TYR A 123 17.95 -0.25 9.57
CA TYR A 123 17.84 0.83 10.56
C TYR A 123 18.56 0.46 11.87
N ARG A 124 18.27 -0.72 12.41
CA ARG A 124 18.86 -1.19 13.67
C ARG A 124 20.36 -1.41 13.55
N ARG A 125 20.83 -2.04 12.47
CA ARG A 125 22.27 -2.32 12.32
C ARG A 125 23.08 -1.06 12.05
N GLY A 126 22.62 -0.15 11.19
CA GLY A 126 23.43 1.00 10.82
C GLY A 126 23.22 2.26 11.65
N ILE A 127 22.01 2.53 12.16
CA ILE A 127 21.78 3.71 13.02
C ILE A 127 22.00 3.34 14.48
N ILE A 128 21.33 2.31 15.00
CA ILE A 128 21.49 1.92 16.41
C ILE A 128 22.88 1.29 16.65
N GLY A 129 23.29 0.38 15.76
CA GLY A 129 24.59 -0.30 15.82
C GLY A 129 25.76 0.49 15.21
N THR A 130 25.53 1.75 14.80
CA THR A 130 26.51 2.68 14.21
C THR A 130 27.29 2.18 12.99
N ASP A 131 26.78 1.16 12.29
CA ASP A 131 27.34 0.65 11.04
C ASP A 131 26.81 1.44 9.81
N TRP A 132 27.20 2.71 9.73
CA TRP A 132 26.78 3.63 8.65
C TRP A 132 27.14 3.11 7.25
N SER A 133 28.26 2.40 7.14
CA SER A 133 28.75 1.83 5.89
C SER A 133 27.79 0.76 5.35
N PHE A 134 27.30 -0.12 6.23
CA PHE A 134 26.30 -1.13 5.90
C PHE A 134 24.97 -0.50 5.47
N SER A 135 24.46 0.49 6.23
CA SER A 135 23.21 1.17 5.87
C SER A 135 23.28 1.89 4.53
N ALA A 136 24.40 2.57 4.23
CA ALA A 136 24.60 3.23 2.95
C ALA A 136 24.62 2.23 1.78
N ALA A 137 25.31 1.10 1.94
CA ALA A 137 25.39 0.06 0.92
C ALA A 137 24.02 -0.57 0.64
N VAL A 138 23.24 -0.89 1.68
CA VAL A 138 21.90 -1.45 1.50
C VAL A 138 20.93 -0.42 0.92
N GLY A 139 21.03 0.85 1.33
CA GLY A 139 20.25 1.94 0.74
C GLY A 139 20.50 2.11 -0.76
N LEU A 140 21.75 2.04 -1.19
CA LEU A 140 22.12 2.08 -2.60
C LEU A 140 21.56 0.87 -3.36
N PHE A 141 21.71 -0.34 -2.81
CA PHE A 141 21.14 -1.56 -3.39
C PHE A 141 19.62 -1.47 -3.56
N ASN A 142 18.90 -1.04 -2.51
CA ASN A 142 17.46 -0.83 -2.56
C ASN A 142 17.06 0.19 -3.64
N SER A 143 17.86 1.25 -3.82
CA SER A 143 17.61 2.27 -4.85
C SER A 143 17.76 1.70 -6.26
N VAL A 144 18.76 0.85 -6.50
CA VAL A 144 18.94 0.15 -7.78
C VAL A 144 17.80 -0.82 -8.05
N VAL A 145 17.38 -1.61 -7.05
CA VAL A 145 16.24 -2.54 -7.19
C VAL A 145 14.95 -1.77 -7.48
N ASN A 146 14.65 -0.70 -6.74
CA ASN A 146 13.49 0.15 -6.98
C ASN A 146 13.52 0.76 -8.39
N PHE A 147 14.68 1.21 -8.85
CA PHE A 147 14.84 1.76 -10.19
C PHE A 147 14.53 0.71 -11.27
N ILE A 148 15.06 -0.51 -11.13
CA ILE A 148 14.77 -1.62 -12.06
C ILE A 148 13.28 -1.98 -12.04
N LEU A 149 12.66 -2.05 -10.87
CA LEU A 149 11.22 -2.33 -10.74
C LEU A 149 10.37 -1.27 -11.44
N VAL A 150 10.64 0.02 -11.18
CA VAL A 150 9.91 1.13 -11.80
C VAL A 150 10.07 1.11 -13.32
N LEU A 151 11.29 0.91 -13.83
CA LEU A 151 11.54 0.81 -15.27
C LEU A 151 10.79 -0.38 -15.88
N SER A 152 10.81 -1.54 -15.22
CA SER A 152 10.16 -2.76 -15.71
C SER A 152 8.64 -2.59 -15.78
N VAL A 153 8.03 -2.04 -14.72
CA VAL A 153 6.59 -1.80 -14.69
C VAL A 153 6.19 -0.69 -15.67
N ASN A 154 6.98 0.39 -15.78
CA ASN A 154 6.69 1.44 -16.76
C ASN A 154 6.81 0.93 -18.21
N ALA A 155 7.81 0.09 -18.51
CA ALA A 155 7.96 -0.53 -19.82
C ALA A 155 6.80 -1.48 -20.15
N LEU A 156 6.35 -2.27 -19.17
CA LEU A 156 5.20 -3.15 -19.32
C LEU A 156 3.91 -2.35 -19.54
N SER A 157 3.71 -1.28 -18.77
CA SER A 157 2.59 -0.35 -18.91
C SER A 157 2.50 0.22 -20.32
N ARG A 158 3.63 0.73 -20.84
CA ARG A 158 3.70 1.32 -22.18
C ARG A 158 3.32 0.32 -23.28
N LYS A 159 3.63 -0.96 -23.09
CA LYS A 159 3.33 -2.04 -24.05
C LYS A 159 1.87 -2.48 -24.02
N ILE A 160 1.19 -2.40 -22.87
CA ILE A 160 -0.17 -2.94 -22.68
C ILE A 160 -1.24 -1.84 -22.80
N ASN A 161 -1.00 -0.66 -22.22
CA ASN A 161 -2.04 0.36 -22.04
C ASN A 161 -1.71 1.69 -22.72
N GLU A 162 -0.68 1.75 -23.56
CA GLU A 162 -0.15 2.98 -24.21
C GLU A 162 0.09 4.17 -23.25
N THR A 163 0.12 3.89 -21.95
CA THR A 163 0.22 4.86 -20.87
C THR A 163 1.56 4.65 -20.18
N SER A 164 2.30 5.73 -19.99
CA SER A 164 3.60 5.72 -19.32
C SER A 164 3.75 6.98 -18.48
N LEU A 165 4.60 6.91 -17.46
CA LEU A 165 4.97 8.08 -16.67
C LEU A 165 5.72 9.14 -17.50
N TRP A 166 6.35 8.72 -18.60
CA TRP A 166 7.10 9.54 -19.56
C TRP A 166 7.10 8.92 -20.95
#